data_AF-A0A0E0NBH6-F1
#
_entry.id   AF-A0A0E0NBH6-F1
#
_cell.length_a   1.000
_cell.length_b   1.000
_cell.length_c   1.000
_cell.angle_alpha   90.00
_cell.angle_beta   90.00
_cell.angle_gamma   90.00
#
_symmetry.space_group_name_H-M   'P 1'
#
loop_
_entity.id
_entity.type
_entity.pdbx_description
1 polymer ?
#
loop_
_entity_poly.entity_id
_entity_poly.type
_entity_poly.pdbx_seq_one_letter_code
_entity_poly.pdbx_strand_id
1 'polypeptide(L)' 'MRGDFDRANALLPSIPKEQHDSVARFLESRGMLEEALEIATDSNYRFDLAVQLGRLELYP' A
#
# COMPACT_ATOMS: atom_id res chain seq x y z
N MET A 1 -5.53 11.68 13.88
CA MET A 1 -4.61 11.27 12.80
C MET A 1 -5.25 10.36 11.74
N ARG A 2 -6.51 9.90 11.85
CA ARG A 2 -7.22 9.15 10.79
C ARG A 2 -7.80 10.00 9.64
N GLY A 3 -7.91 11.33 9.81
CA GLY A 3 -8.59 12.20 8.83
C GLY A 3 -7.76 12.60 7.61
N ASP A 4 -6.43 12.54 7.69
CA ASP A 4 -5.55 12.92 6.57
C ASP A 4 -5.37 11.77 5.56
N PHE A 5 -5.54 10.53 6.02
CA PHE A 5 -5.42 9.32 5.19
C PHE A 5 -6.58 9.15 4.20
N ASP A 6 -7.82 9.36 4.63
CA ASP A 6 -8.99 9.35 3.74
C ASP A 6 -8.87 10.40 2.63
N ARG A 7 -8.36 11.59 2.98
CA ARG A 7 -8.11 12.66 1.99
C ARG A 7 -6.97 12.31 1.04
N ALA A 8 -5.90 11.69 1.53
CA ALA A 8 -4.81 11.19 0.68
C ALA A 8 -5.32 10.09 -0.26
N ASN A 9 -6.17 9.18 0.22
CA ASN A 9 -6.81 8.14 -0.59
C ASN A 9 -7.73 8.72 -1.68
N ALA A 10 -8.44 9.80 -1.38
CA ALA A 10 -9.22 10.52 -2.39
C ALA A 10 -8.34 11.17 -3.49
N LEU A 11 -7.07 11.43 -3.20
CA LEU A 11 -6.09 11.97 -4.14
C LEU A 11 -5.25 10.90 -4.85
N LEU A 12 -5.19 9.65 -4.35
CA LEU A 12 -4.55 8.52 -5.05
C LEU A 12 -4.91 8.37 -6.53
N PRO A 13 -6.17 8.51 -6.98
CA PRO A 13 -6.49 8.41 -8.41
C PRO A 13 -5.87 9.53 -9.26
N SER A 14 -5.42 10.63 -8.65
CA SER A 14 -4.67 11.69 -9.34
C SER A 14 -3.17 11.43 -9.40
N ILE A 15 -2.66 10.47 -8.62
CA ILE A 15 -1.25 10.06 -8.63
C ILE A 15 -1.03 9.08 -9.79
N PRO A 16 -0.01 9.28 -10.63
CA PRO A 16 0.34 8.32 -11.68
C PRO A 16 0.61 6.94 -11.07
N LYS A 17 0.16 5.87 -11.74
CA LYS A 17 0.39 4.48 -11.27
C LYS A 17 1.85 4.17 -10.99
N GLU A 18 2.77 4.78 -11.73
CA GLU A 18 4.23 4.64 -11.53
C GLU A 18 4.69 5.11 -10.14
N GLN A 19 3.94 6.00 -9.48
CA GLN A 19 4.24 6.47 -8.13
C GLN A 19 3.46 5.73 -7.04
N HIS A 20 2.55 4.81 -7.38
CA HIS A 20 1.76 4.07 -6.38
C HIS A 20 2.66 3.20 -5.49
N ASP A 21 3.67 2.54 -6.05
CA ASP A 21 4.62 1.75 -5.25
C ASP A 21 5.49 2.63 -4.34
N SER A 22 5.78 3.87 -4.74
CA SER A 22 6.49 4.83 -3.89
C SER A 22 5.62 5.29 -2.72
N VAL A 23 4.32 5.50 -2.94
CA VAL A 23 3.37 5.79 -1.85
C VAL A 23 3.24 4.59 -0.93
N ALA A 24 3.11 3.38 -1.46
CA ALA A 24 3.04 2.16 -0.66
C ALA A 24 4.30 1.96 0.22
N ARG A 25 5.50 2.18 -0.31
CA ARG A 25 6.75 2.17 0.48
C ARG A 25 6.78 3.21 1.60
N PHE A 26 6.21 4.38 1.35
CA PHE A 26 6.10 5.40 2.38
C PHE A 26 5.16 4.97 3.52
N LEU A 27 4.07 4.26 3.19
CA LEU A 27 3.15 3.72 4.18
C LEU A 27 3.74 2.54 4.95
N GLU A 28 4.44 1.64 4.27
CA GLU A 28 5.21 0.56 4.86
C GLU A 28 6.21 1.10 5.90
N SER A 29 6.98 2.14 5.54
CA SER A 29 7.93 2.78 6.46
C SER A 29 7.29 3.38 7.71
N ARG A 30 5.97 3.61 7.70
CA ARG A 30 5.19 4.10 8.85
C ARG A 30 4.47 2.97 9.61
N GLY A 31 4.71 1.71 9.21
CA GLY A 31 4.06 0.53 9.79
C GLY A 31 2.64 0.28 9.29
N MET A 32 2.21 0.99 8.24
CA MET A 32 0.85 0.91 7.68
C MET A 32 0.84 -0.09 6.52
N LEU A 33 1.12 -1.34 6.85
CA LEU A 33 1.34 -2.41 5.88
C LEU A 33 0.05 -2.77 5.10
N GLU A 34 -1.13 -2.69 5.75
CA GLU A 34 -2.40 -2.99 5.10
C GLU A 34 -2.70 -1.96 4.00
N GLU A 35 -2.59 -0.67 4.32
CA GLU A 35 -2.77 0.42 3.36
C GLU A 35 -1.68 0.41 2.27
N ALA A 36 -0.44 0.05 2.63
CA ALA A 36 0.63 -0.15 1.65
C ALA A 36 0.26 -1.26 0.65
N LEU A 37 -0.28 -2.39 1.12
CA LEU A 37 -0.67 -3.53 0.28
C LEU A 37 -1.83 -3.18 -0.66
N GLU A 38 -2.78 -2.37 -0.21
CA GLU A 38 -3.91 -1.92 -1.03
C GLU A 38 -3.50 -0.98 -2.17
N ILE A 39 -2.44 -0.20 -1.97
CA ILE A 39 -1.95 0.79 -2.94
C ILE A 39 -0.88 0.22 -3.87
N ALA A 40 -0.05 -0.70 -3.37
CA ALA A 40 1.01 -1.33 -4.15
C ALA A 40 0.45 -1.97 -5.43
N THR A 41 1.12 -1.72 -6.55
CA THR A 41 0.72 -2.24 -7.86
C THR A 41 1.66 -3.34 -8.35
N ASP A 42 2.92 -3.32 -7.90
CA ASP A 42 3.89 -4.36 -8.22
C ASP A 42 3.59 -5.68 -7.49
N SER A 43 3.50 -6.78 -8.24
CA SER A 43 3.12 -8.09 -7.71
C SER A 43 4.15 -8.66 -6.73
N ASN A 44 5.45 -8.44 -6.95
CA ASN A 44 6.48 -8.93 -6.03
C ASN A 44 6.43 -8.16 -4.72
N TYR A 45 6.26 -6.84 -4.80
CA TYR A 45 6.17 -6.00 -3.62
C TYR A 45 4.92 -6.27 -2.79
N ARG A 46 3.77 -6.47 -3.45
CA ARG A 46 2.53 -6.92 -2.77
C ARG A 46 2.72 -8.25 -2.06
N PHE A 47 3.44 -9.19 -2.66
CA PHE A 47 3.76 -10.45 -2.01
C PHE A 47 4.61 -10.24 -0.76
N ASP A 48 5.66 -9.43 -0.84
CA ASP A 48 6.50 -9.07 0.32
C ASP A 48 5.69 -8.43 1.45
N LEU A 49 4.80 -7.48 1.13
CA LEU A 49 3.90 -6.86 2.10
C LEU A 49 2.91 -7.86 2.71
N ALA A 50 2.36 -8.78 1.90
CA ALA A 50 1.47 -9.82 2.38
C ALA A 50 2.19 -10.82 3.32
N VAL A 51 3.46 -11.14 3.03
CA VAL A 51 4.33 -11.92 3.93
C VAL A 51 4.54 -11.18 5.24
N GLN A 52 4.89 -9.89 5.19
CA GLN A 52 5.09 -9.07 6.41
C GLN A 52 3.82 -8.97 7.26
N LEU A 53 2.64 -8.91 6.62
CA LEU A 53 1.34 -8.93 7.29
C LEU A 53 0.92 -10.31 7.80
N GLY A 54 1.62 -11.39 7.43
CA GLY A 54 1.20 -12.77 7.70
C GLY A 54 -0.07 -13.18 6.95
N ARG A 55 -0.46 -12.47 5.88
CA ARG A 55 -1.67 -12.71 5.07
C ARG A 55 -1.39 -13.54 3.83
N LEU A 56 -0.55 -14.57 3.97
CA LEU A 56 -0.21 -15.50 2.87
C LEU A 56 -1.42 -16.30 2.35
N GLU A 57 -2.50 -16.37 3.14
CA GLU A 57 -3.78 -16.99 2.77
C GLU A 57 -4.57 -16.26 1.67
N LEU A 58 -4.19 -15.01 1.33
CA LEU A 58 -4.84 -14.22 0.27
C LEU A 58 -4.23 -14.43 -1.12
N TYR A 59 -3.18 -15.23 -1.24
CA TYR A 59 -2.55 -15.56 -2.52
C TYR A 59 -2.97 -16.99 -2.95
N PRO A 60 -3.72 -17.17 -4.05
CA PRO A 60 -4.06 -18.50 -4.59
C PRO A 60 -2.85 -19.21 -5.22
#